data_AF-A0A849N996-F1
#
_entry.id   AF-A0A849N996-F1
#
_cell.length_a   1.000
_cell.length_b   1.000
_cell.length_c   1.000
_cell.angle_alpha   90.00
_cell.angle_beta   90.00
_cell.angle_gamma   90.00
#
_symmetry.space_group_name_H-M   'P 1'
#
loop_
_entity.id
_entity.type
_entity.pdbx_description
1 polymer ?
#
loop_
_entity_poly.entity_id
_entity_poly.type
_entity_poly.pdbx_seq_one_letter_code
_entity_poly.pdbx_strand_id
1 'polypeptide(L)'
;MQPAAESQPAAQAPARMPWDFHPALTEERLRLCARMLANARRDALAMASYELGDDPWSVGCRAFAFGRHRLRRAAESGDYPWLEVLDDSAHFVFVIGGNGQGVPVRFYRGAADDPTDRTLRRQETESEQLSLALGEEAAEGLVFRFAVETGEGGRVDRVVFLALRGEERVECFWPVPLELPPASAGAAEQLRLIADDGYAGPAPHVPGAPPGPALPRRKPVPPLHRHQAGLF
;
A
#
# COMPACT_ATOMS: atom_id res chain seq x y z
N MET A 1 -37.00 -14.84 37.71
CA MET A 1 -36.51 -13.95 36.64
C MET A 1 -35.39 -13.10 37.22
N GLN A 2 -34.14 -13.51 37.02
CA GLN A 2 -32.97 -12.67 37.29
C GLN A 2 -32.72 -11.81 36.05
N PRO A 3 -32.50 -10.50 36.17
CA PRO A 3 -32.17 -9.69 35.01
C PRO A 3 -30.73 -10.02 34.59
N ALA A 4 -30.56 -10.19 33.28
CA ALA A 4 -29.28 -10.46 32.63
C ALA A 4 -28.28 -9.35 32.96
N ALA A 5 -27.08 -9.74 33.36
CA ALA A 5 -25.94 -8.85 33.46
C ALA A 5 -25.63 -8.34 32.04
N GLU A 6 -25.87 -7.05 31.81
CA GLU A 6 -25.33 -6.33 30.67
C GLU A 6 -23.81 -6.39 30.74
N SER A 7 -23.22 -7.18 29.84
CA SER A 7 -21.78 -7.18 29.59
C SER A 7 -21.36 -5.76 29.18
N GLN A 8 -20.67 -5.07 30.08
CA GLN A 8 -20.01 -3.81 29.79
C GLN A 8 -19.01 -4.03 28.65
N PRO A 9 -18.95 -3.17 27.62
CA PRO A 9 -17.91 -3.27 26.61
C PRO A 9 -16.56 -3.05 27.32
N ALA A 10 -15.64 -4.01 27.14
CA ALA A 10 -14.31 -3.96 27.71
C ALA A 10 -13.68 -2.59 27.41
N ALA A 11 -13.25 -1.90 28.47
CA ALA A 11 -12.59 -0.61 28.37
C ALA A 11 -11.40 -0.72 27.41
N GLN A 12 -11.53 -0.11 26.22
CA GLN A 12 -10.46 -0.05 25.23
C GLN A 12 -9.27 0.67 25.86
N ALA A 13 -8.11 0.01 25.91
CA ALA A 13 -6.86 0.65 26.29
C ALA A 13 -6.67 1.94 25.45
N PRO A 14 -6.08 3.01 26.01
CA PRO A 14 -5.86 4.24 25.25
C PRO A 14 -5.06 3.91 23.99
N ALA A 15 -5.60 4.26 22.83
CA ALA A 15 -4.96 4.05 21.55
C ALA A 15 -3.61 4.78 21.55
N ARG A 16 -2.53 4.06 21.27
CA ARG A 16 -1.19 4.63 21.19
C ARG A 16 -1.10 5.53 19.95
N MET A 17 -0.37 6.62 20.06
CA MET A 17 -0.07 7.47 18.92
C MET A 17 1.04 6.85 18.07
N PRO A 18 1.14 7.16 16.76
CA PRO A 18 2.17 6.58 15.90
C PRO A 18 3.60 6.77 16.42
N TRP A 19 3.92 7.95 16.94
CA TRP A 19 5.24 8.27 17.50
C TRP A 19 5.54 7.60 18.84
N ASP A 20 4.54 7.00 19.51
CA ASP A 20 4.76 6.18 20.70
C ASP A 20 5.36 4.81 20.35
N PHE A 21 5.30 4.39 19.08
CA PHE A 21 5.94 3.16 18.59
C PHE A 21 7.37 3.44 18.13
N HIS A 22 7.54 4.49 17.34
CA HIS A 22 8.84 4.85 16.80
C HIS A 22 8.93 6.35 16.51
N PRO A 23 10.01 7.05 16.91
CA PRO A 23 10.15 8.50 16.73
C PRO A 23 10.17 8.93 15.26
N ALA A 24 10.44 8.02 14.32
CA ALA A 24 10.37 8.34 12.90
C ALA A 24 8.94 8.49 12.36
N LEU A 25 7.93 7.99 13.06
CA LEU A 25 6.50 8.07 12.68
C LEU A 25 5.89 9.41 13.10
N THR A 26 6.54 10.51 12.69
CA THR A 26 6.06 11.86 12.98
C THR A 26 4.81 12.18 12.17
N GLU A 27 3.96 13.05 12.73
CA GLU A 27 2.76 13.57 12.06
C GLU A 27 3.04 14.09 10.65
N GLU A 28 4.11 14.86 10.49
CA GLU A 28 4.51 15.45 9.20
C GLU A 28 4.80 14.38 8.14
N ARG A 29 5.59 13.36 8.49
CA ARG A 29 5.98 12.28 7.58
C ARG A 29 4.78 11.42 7.19
N LEU A 30 3.91 11.12 8.16
CA LEU A 30 2.68 10.37 7.91
C LEU A 30 1.71 11.15 7.03
N ARG A 31 1.54 12.46 7.27
CA ARG A 31 0.73 13.34 6.42
C ARG A 31 1.25 13.39 4.99
N LEU A 32 2.57 13.47 4.80
CA LEU A 32 3.15 13.48 3.47
C LEU A 32 2.82 12.18 2.70
N CYS A 33 3.08 11.03 3.31
CA CYS A 33 2.80 9.73 2.68
C CYS A 33 1.30 9.57 2.39
N ALA A 34 0.43 9.90 3.36
CA ALA A 34 -1.01 9.83 3.20
C ALA A 34 -1.51 10.75 2.06
N ARG A 35 -0.96 11.96 1.94
CA ARG A 35 -1.28 12.88 0.84
C ARG A 35 -0.86 12.33 -0.53
N MET A 36 0.29 11.65 -0.62
CA MET A 36 0.71 11.00 -1.86
C MET A 36 -0.28 9.89 -2.28
N LEU A 37 -0.75 9.10 -1.31
CA LEU A 37 -1.73 8.04 -1.54
C LEU A 37 -3.11 8.60 -1.93
N ALA A 38 -3.57 9.66 -1.25
CA ALA A 38 -4.83 10.31 -1.57
C ALA A 38 -4.82 10.91 -2.99
N ASN A 39 -3.73 11.60 -3.36
CA ASN A 39 -3.56 12.15 -4.69
C ASN A 39 -3.44 11.06 -5.77
N ALA A 40 -2.79 9.94 -5.48
CA ALA A 40 -2.74 8.81 -6.39
C ALA A 40 -4.14 8.27 -6.73
N ARG A 41 -5.01 8.13 -5.72
CA ARG A 41 -6.40 7.70 -5.93
C ARG A 41 -7.21 8.75 -6.70
N ARG A 42 -7.07 10.03 -6.36
CA ARG A 42 -7.73 11.13 -7.08
C ARG A 42 -7.38 11.12 -8.56
N ASP A 43 -6.09 11.00 -8.88
CA ASP A 43 -5.61 11.07 -10.26
C ASP A 43 -5.99 9.79 -11.04
N ALA A 44 -6.01 8.62 -10.39
CA ALA A 44 -6.50 7.39 -11.00
C ALA A 44 -8.00 7.46 -11.34
N LEU A 45 -8.80 8.10 -10.48
CA LEU A 45 -10.22 8.33 -10.71
C LEU A 45 -10.46 9.37 -11.82
N ALA A 46 -9.66 10.43 -11.88
CA ALA A 46 -9.77 11.45 -12.92
C ALA A 46 -9.49 10.89 -14.33
N MET A 47 -8.66 9.86 -14.43
CA MET A 47 -8.37 9.15 -15.69
C MET A 47 -9.37 8.04 -16.02
N ALA A 48 -10.35 7.76 -15.15
CA ALA A 48 -11.26 6.65 -15.34
C ALA A 48 -12.23 6.90 -16.51
N SER A 49 -12.38 5.92 -17.38
CA SER A 49 -13.37 5.93 -18.46
C SER A 49 -14.27 4.70 -18.37
N TYR A 50 -15.39 4.84 -17.67
CA TYR A 50 -16.36 3.77 -17.48
C TYR A 50 -17.00 3.32 -18.82
N GLU A 51 -17.13 4.23 -19.79
CA GLU A 51 -17.59 3.92 -21.15
C GLU A 51 -16.63 2.97 -21.89
N LEU A 52 -15.33 3.05 -21.58
CA LEU A 52 -14.30 2.14 -22.13
C LEU A 52 -14.13 0.87 -21.29
N GLY A 53 -14.96 0.68 -20.26
CA GLY A 53 -14.95 -0.51 -19.41
C GLY A 53 -14.09 -0.39 -18.14
N ASP A 54 -13.61 0.81 -17.76
CA ASP A 54 -13.10 0.98 -16.41
C ASP A 54 -14.21 0.70 -15.39
N ASP A 55 -13.80 0.16 -14.25
CA ASP A 55 -14.65 -0.26 -13.15
C ASP A 55 -13.93 0.04 -11.82
N PRO A 56 -14.58 -0.13 -10.65
CA PRO A 56 -13.93 0.13 -9.37
C PRO A 56 -12.63 -0.68 -9.15
N TRP A 57 -12.51 -1.86 -9.76
CA TRP A 57 -11.35 -2.73 -9.64
C TRP A 57 -10.14 -2.17 -10.41
N SER A 58 -10.29 -1.90 -11.70
CA SER A 58 -9.27 -1.32 -12.58
C SER A 58 -8.81 0.05 -12.09
N VAL A 59 -9.73 0.91 -11.61
CA VAL A 59 -9.38 2.19 -10.95
C VAL A 59 -8.60 1.93 -9.67
N GLY A 60 -8.93 0.88 -8.90
CA GLY A 60 -8.17 0.42 -7.74
C GLY A 60 -6.74 0.02 -8.09
N CYS A 61 -6.56 -0.81 -9.12
CA CYS A 61 -5.24 -1.23 -9.61
C CYS A 61 -4.40 -0.02 -10.05
N ARG A 62 -5.01 0.92 -10.78
CA ARG A 62 -4.35 2.17 -11.22
C ARG A 62 -3.95 3.03 -10.03
N ALA A 63 -4.84 3.23 -9.06
CA ALA A 63 -4.54 3.99 -7.84
C ALA A 63 -3.38 3.38 -7.04
N PHE A 64 -3.33 2.05 -6.91
CA PHE A 64 -2.22 1.36 -6.28
C PHE A 64 -0.90 1.60 -7.02
N ALA A 65 -0.89 1.43 -8.35
CA ALA A 65 0.29 1.68 -9.18
C ALA A 65 0.78 3.13 -9.06
N PHE A 66 -0.14 4.10 -9.02
CA PHE A 66 0.18 5.52 -8.86
C PHE A 66 0.75 5.82 -7.48
N GLY A 67 0.17 5.25 -6.42
CA GLY A 67 0.63 5.42 -5.04
C GLY A 67 2.04 4.86 -4.85
N ARG A 68 2.26 3.63 -5.31
CA ARG A 68 3.58 3.00 -5.37
C ARG A 68 4.59 3.89 -6.10
N HIS A 69 4.26 4.32 -7.31
CA HIS A 69 5.17 5.12 -8.12
C HIS A 69 5.54 6.44 -7.43
N ARG A 70 4.58 7.13 -6.80
CA ARG A 70 4.83 8.40 -6.10
C ARG A 70 5.77 8.21 -4.90
N LEU A 71 5.50 7.22 -4.06
CA LEU A 71 6.33 6.93 -2.90
C LEU A 71 7.75 6.53 -3.31
N ARG A 72 7.88 5.68 -4.34
CA ARG A 72 9.19 5.31 -4.90
C ARG A 72 9.94 6.52 -5.43
N ARG A 73 9.32 7.37 -6.25
CA ARG A 73 9.97 8.60 -6.75
C ARG A 73 10.36 9.54 -5.63
N ALA A 74 9.54 9.67 -4.59
CA ALA A 74 9.85 10.50 -3.43
C ALA A 74 11.08 9.95 -2.68
N ALA A 75 11.15 8.64 -2.45
CA ALA A 75 12.33 8.00 -1.85
C ALA A 75 13.59 8.22 -2.72
N GLU A 76 13.48 8.09 -4.04
CA GLU A 76 14.59 8.25 -4.99
C GLU A 76 15.03 9.70 -5.21
N SER A 77 14.22 10.69 -4.81
CA SER A 77 14.48 12.11 -5.06
C SER A 77 15.65 12.67 -4.25
N GLY A 78 15.92 12.10 -3.07
CA GLY A 78 16.83 12.68 -2.08
C GLY A 78 16.22 13.79 -1.22
N ASP A 79 15.03 14.30 -1.57
CA ASP A 79 14.33 15.35 -0.79
C ASP A 79 13.80 14.83 0.55
N TYR A 80 13.58 13.52 0.64
CA TYR A 80 13.05 12.83 1.81
C TYR A 80 14.03 11.76 2.29
N PRO A 81 15.15 12.13 2.95
CA PRO A 81 16.19 11.18 3.37
C PRO A 81 15.73 10.16 4.43
N TRP A 82 14.50 10.32 4.95
CA TRP A 82 13.86 9.41 5.88
C TRP A 82 12.90 8.44 5.18
N LEU A 83 12.69 8.54 3.87
CA LEU A 83 11.76 7.69 3.13
C LEU A 83 12.54 6.76 2.22
N GLU A 84 12.38 5.46 2.41
CA GLU A 84 13.07 4.41 1.65
C GLU A 84 12.06 3.40 1.07
N VAL A 85 12.49 2.59 0.11
CA VAL A 85 11.70 1.47 -0.43
C VAL A 85 12.40 0.16 -0.07
N LEU A 86 11.69 -0.72 0.64
CA LEU A 86 12.19 -2.05 1.03
C LEU A 86 11.87 -3.10 -0.03
N ASP A 87 10.67 -3.05 -0.61
CA ASP A 87 10.24 -3.94 -1.70
C ASP A 87 9.42 -3.15 -2.73
N ASP A 88 9.85 -3.15 -4.00
CA ASP A 88 9.14 -2.50 -5.12
C ASP A 88 8.25 -3.46 -5.93
N SER A 89 7.99 -4.66 -5.41
CA SER A 89 7.14 -5.66 -6.06
C SER A 89 5.64 -5.31 -6.01
N ALA A 90 4.78 -6.30 -6.30
CA ALA A 90 3.35 -6.20 -6.08
C ALA A 90 2.98 -6.13 -4.58
N HIS A 91 3.92 -6.47 -3.70
CA HIS A 91 3.77 -6.39 -2.24
C HIS A 91 4.37 -5.11 -1.65
N PHE A 92 4.50 -4.06 -2.46
CA PHE A 92 5.16 -2.79 -2.16
C PHE A 92 5.25 -2.44 -0.66
N VAL A 93 6.47 -2.36 -0.16
CA VAL A 93 6.80 -1.96 1.21
C VAL A 93 7.73 -0.76 1.14
N PHE A 94 7.33 0.33 1.78
CA PHE A 94 8.16 1.52 1.96
C PHE A 94 8.47 1.68 3.44
N VAL A 95 9.53 2.41 3.75
CA VAL A 95 10.06 2.54 5.10
C VAL A 95 10.03 4.01 5.50
N ILE A 96 9.53 4.30 6.70
CA ILE A 96 9.51 5.63 7.30
C ILE A 96 10.54 5.67 8.44
N GLY A 97 11.54 6.53 8.29
CA GLY A 97 12.80 6.51 9.04
C GLY A 97 13.92 5.99 8.16
N GLY A 98 15.13 6.49 8.36
CA GLY A 98 16.32 6.07 7.60
C GLY A 98 17.37 5.41 8.49
N ASN A 99 18.52 5.11 7.90
CA ASN A 99 19.70 4.53 8.59
C ASN A 99 19.45 3.13 9.16
N GLY A 100 18.63 2.30 8.51
CA GLY A 100 18.38 0.91 8.90
C GLY A 100 17.44 0.71 10.11
N GLN A 101 17.01 1.79 10.77
CA GLN A 101 16.03 1.77 11.87
C GLN A 101 14.66 2.33 11.47
N GLY A 102 14.32 2.26 10.19
CA GLY A 102 13.02 2.72 9.70
C GLY A 102 11.91 1.69 9.91
N VAL A 103 10.69 2.19 10.03
CA VAL A 103 9.48 1.36 10.20
C VAL A 103 8.94 0.98 8.82
N PRO A 104 8.79 -0.32 8.51
CA PRO A 104 8.18 -0.77 7.26
C PRO A 104 6.66 -0.55 7.30
N VAL A 105 6.13 0.04 6.23
CA VAL A 105 4.73 0.43 6.08
C VAL A 105 4.21 -0.04 4.73
N ARG A 106 2.96 -0.49 4.72
CA ARG A 106 2.22 -0.83 3.49
C ARG A 106 0.93 -0.03 3.43
N PHE A 107 0.27 -0.02 2.29
CA PHE A 107 -1.04 0.63 2.15
C PHE A 107 -2.03 -0.25 1.40
N TYR A 108 -3.32 -0.02 1.67
CA TYR A 108 -4.42 -0.72 1.01
C TYR A 108 -5.62 0.21 0.85
N ARG A 109 -6.56 -0.19 -0.03
CA ARG A 109 -7.88 0.43 -0.13
C ARG A 109 -8.88 -0.41 0.65
N GLY A 110 -9.59 0.18 1.58
CA GLY A 110 -10.56 -0.51 2.41
C GLY A 110 -10.84 0.24 3.70
N ALA A 111 -11.82 -0.24 4.45
CA ALA A 111 -12.16 0.30 5.75
C ALA A 111 -11.00 0.06 6.74
N ALA A 112 -10.69 1.07 7.54
CA ALA A 112 -9.60 0.99 8.51
C ALA A 112 -9.97 0.12 9.73
N ASP A 113 -11.27 0.01 10.01
CA ASP A 113 -11.86 -0.79 11.09
C ASP A 113 -12.13 -2.26 10.70
N ASP A 114 -12.05 -2.59 9.41
CA ASP A 114 -12.23 -3.97 8.91
C ASP A 114 -11.11 -4.37 7.91
N PRO A 115 -9.85 -4.54 8.39
CA PRO A 115 -8.75 -4.99 7.55
C PRO A 115 -8.91 -6.48 7.20
N THR A 116 -8.85 -6.79 5.90
CA THR A 116 -8.90 -8.19 5.43
C THR A 116 -7.65 -9.00 5.81
N ASP A 117 -7.75 -10.33 5.88
CA ASP A 117 -6.59 -11.24 6.12
C ASP A 117 -5.40 -10.93 5.22
N ARG A 118 -5.66 -10.61 3.93
CA ARG A 118 -4.63 -10.25 2.96
C ARG A 118 -3.84 -9.01 3.37
N THR A 119 -4.49 -8.08 4.06
CA THR A 119 -3.92 -6.83 4.58
C THR A 119 -3.08 -7.08 5.82
N LEU A 120 -3.52 -8.03 6.65
CA LEU A 120 -2.87 -8.47 7.88
C LEU A 120 -1.66 -9.38 7.62
N ARG A 121 -1.60 -10.05 6.46
CA ARG A 121 -0.46 -10.88 6.07
C ARG A 121 0.85 -10.09 6.06
N ARG A 122 1.76 -10.53 6.94
CA ARG A 122 3.15 -10.10 7.04
C ARG A 122 4.03 -10.82 6.04
N GLN A 123 5.05 -10.13 5.57
CA GLN A 123 6.19 -10.77 4.93
C GLN A 123 7.35 -10.90 5.91
N GLU A 124 8.23 -11.86 5.64
CA GLU A 124 9.44 -12.10 6.44
C GLU A 124 10.32 -10.84 6.45
N THR A 125 10.59 -10.25 5.29
CA THR A 125 11.36 -9.01 5.13
C THR A 125 10.77 -7.83 5.90
N GLU A 126 9.44 -7.69 5.93
CA GLU A 126 8.75 -6.70 6.75
C GLU A 126 8.99 -6.95 8.25
N SER A 127 8.95 -8.22 8.67
CA SER A 127 9.11 -8.60 10.07
C SER A 127 10.55 -8.40 10.55
N GLU A 128 11.53 -8.78 9.73
CA GLU A 128 12.96 -8.55 9.98
C GLU A 128 13.27 -7.07 10.13
N GLN A 129 12.83 -6.23 9.18
CA GLN A 129 13.05 -4.78 9.23
C GLN A 129 12.40 -4.17 10.46
N LEU A 130 11.22 -4.64 10.86
CA LEU A 130 10.54 -4.11 12.04
C LEU A 130 11.25 -4.51 13.35
N SER A 131 11.76 -5.75 13.43
CA SER A 131 12.58 -6.19 14.55
C SER A 131 13.86 -5.37 14.70
N LEU A 132 14.47 -4.93 13.58
CA LEU A 132 15.62 -4.01 13.62
C LEU A 132 15.26 -2.61 14.14
N ALA A 133 14.05 -2.13 13.82
CA ALA A 133 13.60 -0.80 14.22
C ALA A 133 13.11 -0.74 15.68
N LEU A 134 12.42 -1.77 16.17
CA LEU A 134 11.76 -1.76 17.48
C LEU A 134 12.37 -2.72 18.52
N GLY A 135 13.21 -3.67 18.09
CA GLY A 135 13.55 -4.86 18.86
C GLY A 135 12.53 -5.98 18.67
N GLU A 136 12.99 -7.23 18.80
CA GLU A 136 12.23 -8.46 18.48
C GLU A 136 10.92 -8.57 19.27
N GLU A 137 10.96 -8.37 20.59
CA GLU A 137 9.78 -8.47 21.47
C GLU A 137 8.72 -7.39 21.16
N ALA A 138 9.15 -6.15 20.90
CA ALA A 138 8.21 -5.07 20.60
C ALA A 138 7.58 -5.22 19.19
N ALA A 139 8.36 -5.71 18.23
CA ALA A 139 7.95 -5.95 16.85
C ALA A 139 7.04 -7.18 16.69
N GLU A 140 7.06 -8.13 17.63
CA GLU A 140 6.38 -9.41 17.49
C GLU A 140 4.87 -9.25 17.25
N GLY A 141 4.41 -9.63 16.06
CA GLY A 141 2.99 -9.56 15.70
C GLY A 141 2.57 -8.23 15.08
N LEU A 142 3.40 -7.20 15.18
CA LEU A 142 3.05 -5.82 14.83
C LEU A 142 3.20 -5.56 13.32
N VAL A 143 2.28 -4.79 12.75
CA VAL A 143 2.33 -4.29 11.38
C VAL A 143 1.84 -2.86 11.29
N PHE A 144 2.39 -2.10 10.34
CA PHE A 144 1.97 -0.72 10.08
C PHE A 144 1.33 -0.58 8.70
N ARG A 145 0.15 0.04 8.64
CA ARG A 145 -0.64 0.16 7.42
C ARG A 145 -1.21 1.56 7.25
N PHE A 146 -1.30 2.03 6.02
CA PHE A 146 -2.25 3.08 5.64
C PHE A 146 -3.50 2.44 5.02
N ALA A 147 -4.65 2.69 5.63
CA ALA A 147 -5.96 2.40 5.04
C ALA A 147 -6.43 3.65 4.27
N VAL A 148 -6.64 3.49 2.96
CA VAL A 148 -7.23 4.53 2.12
C VAL A 148 -8.71 4.24 1.98
N GLU A 149 -9.52 4.99 2.72
CA GLU A 149 -10.97 4.86 2.68
C GLU A 149 -11.55 5.72 1.59
N THR A 150 -12.47 5.14 0.82
CA THR A 150 -13.10 5.81 -0.32
C THR A 150 -14.60 5.79 -0.17
N GLY A 151 -15.24 6.95 -0.32
CA GLY A 151 -16.69 7.09 -0.27
C GLY A 151 -17.36 6.88 -1.62
N GLU A 152 -18.57 7.43 -1.71
CA GLU A 152 -19.39 7.39 -2.91
C GLU A 152 -18.67 8.08 -4.09
N GLY A 153 -18.71 7.45 -5.27
CA GLY A 153 -17.96 7.90 -6.44
C GLY A 153 -16.44 7.61 -6.37
N GLY A 154 -15.97 6.89 -5.36
CA GLY A 154 -14.59 6.37 -5.31
C GLY A 154 -13.51 7.39 -4.94
N ARG A 155 -13.90 8.61 -4.54
CA ARG A 155 -13.01 9.63 -3.97
C ARG A 155 -12.51 9.18 -2.60
N VAL A 156 -11.38 9.73 -2.16
CA VAL A 156 -10.85 9.45 -0.82
C VAL A 156 -11.62 10.30 0.20
N ASP A 157 -12.16 9.64 1.22
CA ASP A 157 -12.85 10.30 2.34
C ASP A 157 -11.84 10.61 3.45
N ARG A 158 -10.98 9.64 3.75
CA ARG A 158 -9.87 9.79 4.70
C ARG A 158 -8.79 8.75 4.45
N VAL A 159 -7.62 9.01 5.04
CA VAL A 159 -6.54 8.04 5.15
C VAL A 159 -6.28 7.81 6.64
N VAL A 160 -6.20 6.56 7.06
CA VAL A 160 -5.96 6.18 8.46
C VAL A 160 -4.62 5.45 8.55
N PHE A 161 -3.77 5.85 9.47
CA PHE A 161 -2.58 5.10 9.84
C PHE A 161 -2.91 4.12 10.96
N LEU A 162 -2.53 2.87 10.76
CA LEU A 162 -2.85 1.76 11.64
C LEU A 162 -1.57 1.10 12.14
N ALA A 163 -1.55 0.74 13.41
CA ALA A 163 -0.67 -0.29 13.94
C ALA A 163 -1.55 -1.46 14.40
N LEU A 164 -1.35 -2.64 13.82
CA LEU A 164 -2.15 -3.84 14.07
C LEU A 164 -1.24 -4.91 14.64
N ARG A 165 -1.69 -5.65 15.65
CA ARG A 165 -0.99 -6.81 16.20
C ARG A 165 -1.83 -8.07 16.01
N GLY A 166 -1.34 -9.01 15.21
CA GLY A 166 -2.14 -10.18 14.82
C GLY A 166 -3.39 -9.79 14.02
N GLU A 167 -4.45 -10.58 14.13
CA GLU A 167 -5.66 -10.42 13.29
C GLU A 167 -6.70 -9.45 13.88
N GLU A 168 -6.80 -9.34 15.20
CA GLU A 168 -7.93 -8.62 15.83
C GLU A 168 -7.51 -7.40 16.67
N ARG A 169 -6.22 -7.20 16.95
CA ARG A 169 -5.78 -6.15 17.88
C ARG A 169 -5.31 -4.91 17.13
N VAL A 170 -6.11 -3.85 17.18
CA VAL A 170 -5.70 -2.51 16.75
C VAL A 170 -4.97 -1.82 17.91
N GLU A 171 -3.68 -1.54 17.76
CA GLU A 171 -2.88 -0.82 18.77
C GLU A 171 -2.81 0.69 18.51
N CYS A 172 -2.97 1.09 17.24
CA CYS A 172 -3.06 2.47 16.82
C CYS A 172 -4.12 2.57 15.73
N PHE A 173 -5.05 3.50 15.91
CA PHE A 173 -5.98 3.96 14.89
C PHE A 173 -5.87 5.48 14.82
N TRP A 174 -5.13 5.99 13.83
CA TRP A 174 -4.84 7.41 13.74
C TRP A 174 -5.30 7.97 12.40
N PRO A 175 -6.47 8.64 12.36
CA PRO A 175 -6.92 9.36 11.18
C PRO A 175 -5.90 10.44 10.82
N VAL A 176 -5.31 10.33 9.63
CA VAL A 176 -4.31 11.29 9.18
C VAL A 176 -5.06 12.57 8.81
N PRO A 177 -4.78 13.70 9.47
CA PRO A 177 -5.45 14.95 9.14
C PRO A 177 -4.94 15.45 7.79
N LEU A 178 -5.82 15.36 6.79
CA LEU A 178 -5.60 15.78 5.42
C LEU A 178 -6.60 16.89 5.07
N GLU A 179 -6.11 17.97 4.47
CA GLU A 179 -6.97 18.97 3.82
C GLU A 179 -7.36 18.42 2.44
N LEU A 180 -8.47 17.68 2.40
CA LEU A 180 -9.03 17.17 1.15
C LEU A 180 -9.97 18.24 0.56
N PRO A 181 -9.80 18.65 -0.71
CA PRO A 181 -10.70 19.61 -1.32
C PRO A 181 -12.13 19.02 -1.36
N PRO A 182 -13.16 19.86 -1.12
CA PRO A 182 -14.55 19.39 -1.18
C PRO A 182 -14.85 18.84 -2.57
N ALA A 183 -15.74 17.85 -2.63
CA ALA A 183 -16.17 17.24 -3.87
C ALA A 183 -16.86 18.26 -4.79
N SER A 184 -16.10 18.95 -5.64
CA SER A 184 -16.68 19.77 -6.70
C SER A 184 -17.10 18.86 -7.86
N ALA A 185 -18.24 19.19 -8.47
CA ALA A 185 -18.84 18.43 -9.57
C ALA A 185 -18.12 18.63 -10.92
N GLY A 186 -17.17 19.56 -11.03
CA GLY A 186 -16.62 20.01 -12.33
C GLY A 186 -15.19 19.57 -12.68
N ALA A 187 -14.43 18.94 -11.77
CA ALA A 187 -13.02 18.60 -12.04
C ALA A 187 -12.84 17.54 -13.14
N ALA A 188 -13.86 16.71 -13.38
CA ALA A 188 -13.85 15.71 -14.44
C ALA A 188 -13.94 16.34 -15.86
N GLU A 189 -14.58 17.51 -16.00
CA GLU A 189 -14.69 18.21 -17.29
C GLU A 189 -13.38 18.89 -17.69
N GLN A 190 -12.67 19.47 -16.72
CA GLN A 190 -11.49 20.30 -17.02
C GLN A 190 -10.27 19.47 -17.44
N LEU A 191 -10.18 18.19 -17.03
CA LEU A 191 -9.11 17.28 -17.49
C LEU A 191 -9.41 16.61 -18.84
N ARG A 192 -10.70 16.44 -19.18
CA ARG A 192 -11.10 15.88 -20.49
C ARG A 192 -10.64 16.77 -21.65
N LEU A 193 -10.64 18.09 -21.48
CA LEU A 193 -10.14 19.01 -22.50
C LEU A 193 -8.62 18.95 -22.72
N ILE A 194 -7.83 18.48 -21.75
CA ILE A 194 -6.36 18.39 -21.87
C ILE A 194 -5.94 17.07 -22.55
N ALA A 195 -6.76 16.02 -22.43
CA ALA A 195 -6.46 14.70 -22.99
C ALA A 195 -6.69 14.60 -24.51
N ASP A 196 -7.41 15.54 -25.13
CA ASP A 196 -7.62 15.57 -26.59
C ASP A 196 -6.41 16.10 -27.36
N ASP A 197 -5.51 16.86 -26.72
CA ASP A 197 -4.29 17.37 -27.35
C ASP A 197 -3.07 16.48 -27.04
N GLY A 198 -2.92 15.39 -27.79
CA GLY A 198 -1.59 14.97 -28.23
C GLY A 198 -0.87 13.85 -27.47
N TYR A 199 -1.56 12.81 -27.00
CA TYR A 199 -0.87 11.56 -26.63
C TYR A 199 -0.65 10.64 -27.83
N ALA A 200 0.49 10.78 -28.51
CA ALA A 200 1.00 9.75 -29.42
C ALA A 200 1.62 8.64 -28.57
N GLY A 201 0.87 7.56 -28.32
CA GLY A 201 1.36 6.40 -27.56
C GLY A 201 2.65 5.78 -28.14
N PRO A 202 3.22 4.75 -27.48
CA PRO A 202 4.40 4.07 -28.00
C PRO A 202 4.16 3.59 -29.45
N ALA A 203 5.16 3.80 -30.31
CA ALA A 203 5.02 3.59 -31.75
C ALA A 203 4.47 2.18 -32.07
N PRO A 204 3.52 2.06 -33.02
CA PRO A 204 2.95 0.77 -33.37
C PRO A 204 4.05 -0.17 -33.86
N HIS A 205 3.96 -1.44 -33.46
CA HIS A 205 4.82 -2.48 -33.97
C HIS A 205 4.65 -2.57 -35.49
N VAL A 206 5.71 -2.23 -36.23
CA VAL A 206 5.73 -2.37 -37.69
C VAL A 206 5.81 -3.86 -38.03
N PRO A 207 4.85 -4.45 -38.77
CA PRO A 207 4.97 -5.82 -39.24
C PRO A 207 6.10 -5.87 -40.29
N GLY A 208 7.15 -6.66 -40.03
CA GLY A 208 8.26 -6.87 -40.98
C GLY A 208 9.66 -6.55 -40.48
N ALA A 209 9.84 -6.09 -39.23
CA ALA A 209 11.18 -6.01 -38.64
C ALA A 209 11.76 -7.44 -38.49
N PRO A 210 13.00 -7.71 -38.94
CA PRO A 210 13.61 -9.02 -38.76
C PRO A 210 13.74 -9.31 -37.26
N PRO A 211 13.47 -10.55 -36.82
CA PRO A 211 13.60 -10.91 -35.42
C PRO A 211 15.04 -10.68 -34.97
N GLY A 212 15.21 -10.00 -33.84
CA GLY A 212 16.49 -9.94 -33.13
C GLY A 212 16.99 -11.35 -32.80
N PRO A 213 18.30 -11.53 -32.52
CA PRO A 213 18.90 -12.83 -32.32
C PRO A 213 18.18 -13.59 -31.20
N ALA A 214 17.79 -14.82 -31.49
CA ALA A 214 17.07 -15.68 -30.55
C ALA A 214 17.93 -15.96 -29.31
N LEU A 215 17.35 -15.71 -28.13
CA LEU A 215 17.95 -16.12 -26.86
C LEU A 215 18.09 -17.66 -26.83
N PRO A 216 19.23 -18.20 -26.35
CA PRO A 216 19.46 -19.64 -26.35
C PRO A 216 18.43 -20.34 -25.45
N ARG A 217 17.70 -21.30 -26.04
CA ARG A 217 16.78 -22.19 -25.33
C ARG A 217 17.56 -22.98 -24.28
N ARG A 218 17.27 -22.75 -22.99
CA ARG A 218 17.71 -23.62 -21.90
C ARG A 218 17.16 -25.03 -22.15
N LYS A 219 18.04 -26.04 -22.21
CA LYS A 219 17.65 -27.45 -22.27
C LYS A 219 16.92 -27.82 -20.97
N PRO A 220 15.82 -28.59 -21.03
CA PRO A 220 15.15 -29.08 -19.83
C PRO A 220 16.08 -29.99 -19.04
N VAL A 221 16.19 -29.74 -17.74
CA VAL A 221 16.90 -30.57 -16.77
C VAL A 221 16.08 -31.84 -16.53
N PRO A 222 16.65 -33.06 -16.68
CA PRO A 222 15.91 -34.29 -16.39
C PRO A 222 15.65 -34.43 -14.89
N PRO A 223 14.52 -35.05 -14.49
CA PRO A 223 14.19 -35.22 -13.07
C PRO A 223 15.16 -36.17 -12.37
N LEU A 224 15.68 -35.71 -11.23
CA LEU A 224 16.47 -36.52 -10.30
C LEU A 224 15.64 -37.72 -9.86
N HIS A 225 16.12 -38.93 -10.17
CA HIS A 225 15.50 -40.16 -9.73
C HIS A 225 15.72 -40.30 -8.22
N ARG A 226 14.61 -40.35 -7.49
CA ARG A 226 14.58 -40.64 -6.05
C ARG A 226 14.98 -42.11 -5.86
N HIS A 227 16.23 -42.35 -5.48
CA HIS A 227 16.64 -43.68 -5.04
C HIS A 227 15.82 -44.05 -3.79
N GLN A 228 14.95 -45.05 -3.94
CA GLN A 228 14.45 -45.85 -2.83
C GLN A 228 15.65 -46.58 -2.23
N ALA A 229 16.04 -46.20 -1.00
CA ALA A 229 16.84 -47.06 -0.15
C ALA A 229 15.87 -47.92 0.65
N GLY A 230 15.94 -49.23 0.41
CA GLY A 230 15.15 -50.24 1.09
C GLY A 230 15.59 -50.45 2.54
N LEU A 231 14.66 -51.04 3.26
CA LEU A 231 14.80 -51.86 4.47
C LEU A 231 16.19 -52.54 4.57
N PHE A 232 16.90 -52.31 5.67
CA PHE A 232 17.29 -53.29 6.71
C PHE A 232 17.94 -52.55 7.89
#